data_AF-A0A3D5CRN2-F1
#
_entry.id   AF-A0A3D5CRN2-F1
#
_cell.length_a   1.000
_cell.length_b   1.000
_cell.length_c   1.000
_cell.angle_alpha   90.00
_cell.angle_beta   90.00
_cell.angle_gamma   90.00
#
_symmetry.space_group_name_H-M   'P 1'
#
loop_
_entity.id
_entity.type
_entity.pdbx_description
1 polymer ?
#
loop_
_entity_poly.entity_id
_entity_poly.type
_entity_poly.pdbx_seq_one_letter_code
_entity_poly.pdbx_strand_id
1 'polypeptide(L)'
;MVSKEKGANQQLVFEFAIDDEDQSLLKELANFNYRVEVKTAKGDYQAIKAKVIKVSDDYFVVKLTNVPEEYIAMRLTIIPEKIDPKVDMQEPQDLIYYIHEDKVKDRVKDNDYEQHAINYKVKGYKKEQKAAQQQIESLQATIDLNEELVKKLKDQLPYQVAEDQKNTENKINGYQQEIETSKAQMKDQEEIIQKLQEKIDRINKENI
;
A
#
# COMPACT_ATOMS: atom_id res chain seq x y z
N MET A 1 -35.60 -36.36 -21.20
CA MET A 1 -34.14 -36.25 -21.40
C MET A 1 -33.86 -34.78 -21.63
N VAL A 2 -33.39 -34.05 -20.61
CA VAL A 2 -33.11 -32.61 -20.73
C VAL A 2 -31.60 -32.47 -20.58
N SER A 3 -30.90 -32.33 -21.70
CA SER A 3 -29.52 -31.88 -21.69
C SER A 3 -29.54 -30.40 -21.38
N LYS A 4 -29.19 -30.02 -20.15
CA LYS A 4 -28.74 -28.66 -19.87
C LYS A 4 -27.41 -28.49 -20.59
N GLU A 5 -27.38 -27.61 -21.59
CA GLU A 5 -26.14 -27.11 -22.16
C GLU A 5 -25.24 -26.62 -21.03
N LYS A 6 -23.97 -27.02 -21.07
CA LYS A 6 -22.92 -26.57 -20.14
C LYS A 6 -22.89 -25.05 -20.15
N GLY A 7 -23.23 -24.44 -19.01
CA GLY A 7 -23.07 -23.00 -18.79
C GLY A 7 -21.66 -22.55 -19.13
N ALA A 8 -21.54 -21.35 -19.70
CA ALA A 8 -20.29 -20.82 -20.21
C ALA A 8 -19.23 -20.75 -19.10
N ASN A 9 -18.10 -21.41 -19.33
CA ASN A 9 -16.93 -21.35 -18.47
C ASN A 9 -16.50 -19.89 -18.23
N GLN A 10 -16.47 -19.47 -16.97
CA GLN A 10 -16.06 -18.12 -16.57
C GLN A 10 -14.53 -18.00 -16.46
N GLN A 11 -14.04 -16.76 -16.58
CA GLN A 11 -12.66 -16.39 -16.30
C GLN A 11 -12.63 -15.47 -15.09
N LEU A 12 -11.77 -15.78 -14.12
CA LEU A 12 -11.49 -14.91 -12.98
C LEU A 12 -10.03 -14.43 -13.06
N VAL A 13 -9.82 -13.17 -12.69
CA VAL A 13 -8.50 -12.55 -12.67
C VAL A 13 -8.29 -11.94 -11.29
N PHE A 14 -7.14 -12.23 -10.70
CA PHE A 14 -6.71 -11.70 -9.43
C PHE A 14 -5.37 -11.02 -9.63
N GLU A 15 -5.26 -9.77 -9.23
CA GLU A 15 -4.04 -8.99 -9.33
C GLU A 15 -3.47 -8.81 -7.92
N PHE A 16 -2.19 -9.16 -7.77
CA PHE A 16 -1.48 -9.12 -6.51
C PHE A 16 -0.32 -8.15 -6.64
N ALA A 17 -0.27 -7.21 -5.69
CA ALA A 17 0.86 -6.31 -5.51
C ALA A 17 1.50 -6.59 -4.16
N ILE A 18 2.82 -6.57 -4.12
CA ILE A 18 3.61 -6.70 -2.90
C ILE A 18 4.09 -5.30 -2.56
N ASP A 19 3.48 -4.71 -1.53
CA ASP A 19 3.87 -3.39 -1.02
C ASP A 19 5.16 -3.55 -0.21
N ASP A 20 6.33 -3.33 -0.82
CA ASP A 20 7.55 -3.16 -0.04
C ASP A 20 8.55 -2.18 -0.68
N GLU A 21 9.04 -1.26 0.13
CA GLU A 21 10.12 -0.33 -0.25
C GLU A 21 11.50 -0.85 0.19
N ASP A 22 11.57 -1.99 0.90
CA ASP A 22 12.83 -2.57 1.31
C ASP A 22 13.57 -3.22 0.12
N GLN A 23 14.71 -2.63 -0.21
CA GLN A 23 15.63 -3.14 -1.23
C GLN A 23 16.13 -4.55 -0.90
N SER A 24 16.07 -4.97 0.36
CA SER A 24 16.46 -6.32 0.77
C SER A 24 15.56 -7.40 0.16
N LEU A 25 14.26 -7.11 0.03
CA LEU A 25 13.26 -8.02 -0.53
C LEU A 25 13.26 -8.02 -2.06
N LEU A 26 13.72 -6.96 -2.73
CA LEU A 26 13.83 -6.94 -4.20
C LEU A 26 14.67 -8.11 -4.73
N LYS A 27 15.78 -8.44 -4.04
CA LYS A 27 16.62 -9.59 -4.40
C LYS A 27 15.86 -10.92 -4.25
N GLU A 28 15.00 -11.04 -3.24
CA GLU A 28 14.19 -12.24 -3.00
C GLU A 28 13.07 -12.35 -4.04
N LEU A 29 12.33 -11.26 -4.28
CA LEU A 29 11.25 -11.17 -5.26
C LEU A 29 11.73 -11.43 -6.70
N ALA A 30 12.92 -10.94 -7.05
CA ALA A 30 13.56 -11.22 -8.33
C ALA A 30 13.85 -12.72 -8.52
N ASN A 31 14.09 -13.45 -7.44
CA ASN A 31 14.34 -14.89 -7.47
C ASN A 31 13.07 -15.75 -7.23
N PHE A 32 11.87 -15.16 -7.22
CA PHE A 32 10.62 -15.91 -7.14
C PHE A 32 9.90 -16.01 -8.49
N ASN A 33 9.45 -17.22 -8.78
CA ASN A 33 8.29 -17.51 -9.61
C ASN A 33 7.14 -17.97 -8.72
N TYR A 34 5.94 -18.08 -9.29
CA TYR A 34 4.77 -18.53 -8.54
C TYR A 34 4.01 -19.60 -9.30
N ARG A 35 3.60 -20.62 -8.55
CA ARG A 35 2.62 -21.63 -8.97
C ARG A 35 1.34 -21.42 -8.20
N VAL A 36 0.22 -21.76 -8.81
CA VAL A 36 -1.11 -21.60 -8.20
C VAL A 36 -1.85 -22.92 -8.20
N GLU A 37 -2.39 -23.26 -7.04
CA GLU A 37 -3.30 -24.39 -6.85
C GLU A 37 -4.69 -23.88 -6.45
N VAL A 38 -5.73 -24.47 -7.04
CA VAL A 38 -7.12 -24.13 -6.74
C VAL A 38 -7.82 -25.36 -6.16
N LYS A 39 -8.45 -25.21 -5.00
CA LYS A 39 -9.32 -26.24 -4.38
C LYS A 39 -10.71 -25.68 -4.18
N THR A 40 -11.73 -26.55 -4.23
CA THR A 40 -13.11 -26.13 -3.97
C THR A 40 -13.81 -27.07 -3.01
N ALA A 41 -14.89 -26.60 -2.39
CA ALA A 41 -15.65 -27.35 -1.40
C ALA A 41 -16.31 -28.63 -1.96
N LYS A 42 -16.53 -28.73 -3.27
CA LYS A 42 -17.18 -29.89 -3.92
C LYS A 42 -16.18 -30.94 -4.45
N GLY A 43 -14.88 -30.82 -4.12
CA GLY A 43 -13.80 -31.63 -4.70
C GLY A 43 -13.08 -30.92 -5.85
N ASP A 44 -11.93 -31.44 -6.28
CA ASP A 44 -11.09 -30.79 -7.30
C ASP A 44 -11.87 -30.58 -8.60
N TYR A 45 -12.20 -29.33 -8.93
CA TYR A 45 -12.53 -28.98 -10.31
C TYR A 45 -11.23 -29.00 -11.10
N GLN A 46 -10.77 -30.20 -11.47
CA GLN A 46 -9.58 -30.41 -12.32
C GLN A 46 -9.68 -29.66 -13.66
N ALA A 47 -10.87 -29.20 -14.04
CA ALA A 47 -11.09 -28.38 -15.21
C ALA A 47 -10.55 -26.93 -15.07
N ILE A 48 -10.48 -26.38 -13.84
CA ILE A 48 -10.00 -25.01 -13.60
C ILE A 48 -8.51 -24.98 -13.88
N LYS A 49 -8.11 -24.13 -14.83
CA LYS A 49 -6.70 -23.91 -15.15
C LYS A 49 -6.26 -22.57 -14.58
N ALA A 50 -5.24 -22.60 -13.74
CA ALA A 50 -4.59 -21.42 -13.21
C ALA A 50 -3.35 -21.08 -14.06
N LYS A 51 -3.16 -19.80 -14.37
CA LYS A 51 -1.96 -19.27 -14.99
C LYS A 51 -1.50 -18.05 -14.21
N VAL A 52 -0.23 -18.02 -13.84
CA VAL A 52 0.43 -16.82 -13.30
C VAL A 52 1.06 -16.03 -14.46
N ILE A 53 0.90 -14.72 -14.41
CA ILE A 53 1.60 -13.75 -15.25
C ILE A 53 2.38 -12.85 -14.32
N LYS A 54 3.70 -13.02 -14.25
CA LYS A 54 4.59 -12.12 -13.54
C LYS A 54 4.74 -10.85 -14.39
N VAL A 55 4.25 -9.72 -13.89
CA VAL A 55 4.29 -8.42 -14.59
C VAL A 55 5.57 -7.68 -14.20
N SER A 56 5.87 -7.67 -12.91
CA SER A 56 7.13 -7.22 -12.30
C SER A 56 7.47 -8.11 -11.11
N ASP A 57 8.61 -7.87 -10.46
CA ASP A 57 9.00 -8.63 -9.27
C ASP A 57 8.02 -8.45 -8.10
N ASP A 58 7.36 -7.30 -8.02
CA ASP A 58 6.39 -6.93 -7.00
C ASP A 58 4.92 -6.95 -7.47
N TYR A 59 4.65 -7.36 -8.71
CA TYR A 59 3.30 -7.41 -9.25
C TYR A 59 3.08 -8.63 -10.14
N PHE A 60 2.05 -9.41 -9.84
CA PHE A 60 1.68 -10.56 -10.66
C PHE A 60 0.18 -10.78 -10.70
N VAL A 61 -0.25 -11.47 -11.75
CA VAL A 61 -1.65 -11.72 -12.05
C VAL A 61 -1.91 -13.21 -12.10
N VAL A 62 -2.95 -13.65 -11.40
CA VAL A 62 -3.45 -15.02 -11.45
C VAL A 62 -4.72 -15.05 -12.29
N LYS A 63 -4.67 -15.74 -13.42
CA LYS A 63 -5.81 -16.00 -14.29
C LYS A 63 -6.33 -17.41 -14.06
N LEU A 64 -7.59 -17.52 -13.67
CA LEU A 64 -8.33 -18.79 -13.63
C LEU A 64 -9.25 -18.87 -14.85
N THR A 65 -9.17 -19.97 -15.58
CA THR A 65 -10.05 -20.27 -16.72
C THR A 65 -10.81 -21.56 -16.46
N ASN A 66 -11.97 -21.72 -17.12
CA ASN A 66 -12.91 -22.81 -16.86
C ASN A 66 -13.45 -22.82 -15.43
N VAL A 67 -13.67 -21.63 -14.87
CA VAL A 67 -14.35 -21.50 -13.57
C VAL A 67 -15.84 -21.78 -13.80
N PRO A 68 -16.43 -22.76 -13.10
CA PRO A 68 -17.85 -23.04 -13.22
C PRO A 68 -18.66 -21.92 -12.56
N GLU A 69 -19.86 -21.64 -13.06
CA GLU A 69 -20.82 -20.80 -12.32
C GLU A 69 -21.26 -21.52 -11.02
N GLU A 70 -21.71 -20.77 -10.01
CA GLU A 70 -22.21 -21.33 -8.75
C GLU A 70 -21.14 -22.08 -7.92
N TYR A 71 -19.88 -21.64 -7.97
CA TYR A 71 -18.77 -22.30 -7.27
C TYR A 71 -18.79 -22.09 -5.74
N ILE A 72 -19.64 -21.20 -5.22
CA ILE A 72 -19.82 -20.84 -3.80
C ILE A 72 -18.53 -20.27 -3.15
N ALA A 73 -17.48 -21.08 -3.05
CA ALA A 73 -16.17 -20.69 -2.56
C ALA A 73 -15.04 -21.53 -3.19
N MET A 74 -13.91 -20.89 -3.47
CA MET A 74 -12.66 -21.54 -3.88
C MET A 74 -11.52 -21.12 -2.94
N ARG A 75 -10.61 -22.05 -2.68
CA ARG A 75 -9.32 -21.78 -2.05
C ARG A 75 -8.26 -21.65 -3.14
N LEU A 76 -7.61 -20.50 -3.21
CA LEU A 76 -6.44 -20.22 -4.02
C LEU A 76 -5.20 -20.35 -3.13
N THR A 77 -4.26 -21.22 -3.48
CA THR A 77 -2.95 -21.29 -2.83
C THR A 77 -1.90 -20.84 -3.83
N ILE A 78 -1.19 -19.76 -3.53
CA ILE A 78 -0.07 -19.24 -4.30
C ILE A 78 1.21 -19.75 -3.64
N ILE A 79 1.96 -20.55 -4.38
CA ILE A 79 3.16 -21.24 -3.93
C ILE A 79 4.35 -20.51 -4.58
N PRO A 80 5.15 -19.78 -3.80
CA PRO A 80 6.39 -19.19 -4.27
C PRO A 80 7.43 -20.28 -4.55
N GLU A 81 8.09 -20.19 -5.70
CA GLU A 81 9.11 -21.14 -6.15
C GLU A 81 10.41 -20.38 -6.43
N LYS A 82 11.51 -20.82 -5.78
CA LYS A 82 12.84 -20.25 -6.01
C LYS A 82 13.31 -20.54 -7.44
N ILE A 83 13.78 -19.51 -8.13
CA ILE A 83 14.35 -19.61 -9.48
C ILE A 83 15.75 -20.23 -9.38
N ASP A 84 16.65 -19.62 -8.62
CA ASP A 84 17.95 -20.19 -8.27
C ASP A 84 17.94 -20.64 -6.79
N PRO A 85 18.05 -21.95 -6.50
CA PRO A 85 18.05 -22.48 -5.14
C PRO A 85 19.33 -22.12 -4.35
N LYS A 86 20.38 -21.59 -5.00
CA LYS A 86 21.63 -21.19 -4.34
C LYS A 86 21.58 -19.78 -3.75
N VAL A 87 20.57 -18.99 -4.12
CA VAL A 87 20.43 -17.64 -3.57
C VAL A 87 19.96 -17.79 -2.12
N ASP A 88 20.79 -17.28 -1.21
CA ASP A 88 20.48 -17.22 0.22
C ASP A 88 19.34 -16.22 0.45
N MET A 89 18.19 -16.74 0.89
CA MET A 89 16.96 -16.01 1.20
C MET A 89 16.09 -16.82 2.15
N GLN A 90 15.18 -16.13 2.83
CA GLN A 90 14.19 -16.77 3.68
C GLN A 90 13.30 -17.75 2.89
N GLU A 91 12.95 -18.87 3.51
CA GLU A 91 11.96 -19.78 2.89
C GLU A 91 10.61 -19.09 2.79
N PRO A 92 10.07 -18.92 1.58
CA PRO A 92 8.84 -18.18 1.38
C PRO A 92 7.63 -19.01 1.82
N GLN A 93 6.59 -18.35 2.31
CA GLN A 93 5.37 -19.01 2.75
C GLN A 93 4.31 -19.03 1.64
N ASP A 94 3.52 -20.10 1.61
CA ASP A 94 2.33 -20.18 0.75
C ASP A 94 1.31 -19.09 1.13
N LEU A 95 0.79 -18.38 0.12
CA LEU A 95 -0.29 -17.42 0.32
C LEU A 95 -1.64 -18.09 0.04
N ILE A 96 -2.54 -18.06 1.01
CA ILE A 96 -3.84 -18.73 0.91
C ILE A 96 -4.96 -17.70 0.91
N TYR A 97 -5.78 -17.70 -0.14
CA TYR A 97 -6.94 -16.84 -0.30
C TYR A 97 -8.22 -17.66 -0.47
N TYR A 98 -9.32 -17.14 0.08
CA TYR A 98 -10.65 -17.70 -0.11
C TYR A 98 -11.48 -16.75 -0.96
N ILE A 99 -11.93 -17.24 -2.12
CA ILE A 99 -12.68 -16.48 -3.10
C ILE A 99 -14.13 -16.93 -3.03
N HIS A 100 -15.02 -16.02 -2.68
CA HIS A 100 -16.45 -16.24 -2.71
C HIS A 100 -17.07 -15.57 -3.94
N GLU A 101 -17.98 -16.27 -4.62
CA GLU A 101 -18.62 -15.78 -5.85
C GLU A 101 -19.39 -14.47 -5.63
N ASP A 102 -20.09 -14.33 -4.49
CA ASP A 102 -20.83 -13.11 -4.13
C ASP A 102 -19.94 -11.88 -3.90
N LYS A 103 -18.62 -12.09 -3.73
CA LYS A 103 -17.63 -11.02 -3.56
C LYS A 103 -16.99 -10.60 -4.88
N VAL A 104 -17.17 -11.37 -5.95
CA VAL A 104 -16.67 -11.01 -7.29
C VAL A 104 -17.67 -10.04 -7.92
N LYS A 105 -17.40 -8.74 -7.78
CA LYS A 105 -18.31 -7.67 -8.23
C LYS A 105 -17.84 -6.95 -9.49
N ASP A 106 -16.54 -6.98 -9.74
CA ASP A 106 -15.93 -6.22 -10.82
C ASP A 106 -15.70 -7.08 -12.06
N ARG A 107 -15.98 -6.50 -13.23
CA ARG A 107 -15.58 -7.06 -14.51
C ARG A 107 -14.21 -6.52 -14.88
N VAL A 108 -13.32 -7.41 -15.30
CA VAL A 108 -12.02 -7.04 -15.88
C VAL A 108 -12.28 -6.16 -17.09
N LYS A 109 -11.74 -4.93 -17.07
CA LYS A 109 -11.99 -3.91 -18.11
C LYS A 109 -11.06 -4.06 -19.31
N ASP A 110 -9.84 -4.49 -19.06
CA ASP A 110 -8.79 -4.73 -20.06
C ASP A 110 -7.76 -5.73 -19.50
N ASN A 111 -6.72 -6.03 -20.27
CA ASN A 111 -5.63 -6.92 -19.87
C ASN A 111 -4.27 -6.19 -19.80
N ASP A 112 -4.28 -4.87 -19.67
CA ASP A 112 -3.08 -4.04 -19.58
C ASP A 112 -2.55 -4.03 -18.14
N TYR A 113 -2.03 -5.18 -17.73
CA TYR A 113 -1.57 -5.38 -16.36
C TYR A 113 -0.33 -4.55 -16.02
N GLU A 114 0.46 -4.15 -17.02
CA GLU A 114 1.57 -3.23 -16.84
C GLU A 114 1.04 -1.86 -16.39
N GLN A 115 0.04 -1.33 -17.09
CA GLN A 115 -0.62 -0.08 -16.69
C GLN A 115 -1.35 -0.21 -15.35
N HIS A 116 -1.94 -1.37 -15.04
CA HIS A 116 -2.55 -1.61 -13.74
C HIS A 116 -1.51 -1.56 -12.60
N ALA A 117 -0.36 -2.20 -12.78
CA ALA A 117 0.74 -2.18 -11.80
C ALA A 117 1.25 -0.75 -11.57
N ILE A 118 1.43 0.02 -12.64
CA ILE A 118 1.79 1.44 -12.58
C ILE A 118 0.75 2.25 -11.80
N ASN A 119 -0.53 2.10 -12.16
CA ASN A 119 -1.63 2.81 -11.51
C ASN A 119 -1.71 2.45 -10.01
N TYR A 120 -1.47 1.19 -9.66
CA TYR A 120 -1.43 0.72 -8.28
C TYR A 120 -0.32 1.43 -7.49
N LYS A 121 0.92 1.45 -8.01
CA LYS A 121 2.06 2.14 -7.37
C LYS A 121 1.82 3.64 -7.20
N VAL A 122 1.36 4.32 -8.26
CA VAL A 122 1.04 5.76 -8.21
C VAL A 122 -0.06 6.05 -7.20
N LYS A 123 -1.07 5.18 -7.09
CA LYS A 123 -2.13 5.32 -6.08
C LYS A 123 -1.58 5.16 -4.66
N GLY A 124 -0.64 4.24 -4.43
CA GLY A 124 0.08 4.08 -3.17
C GLY A 124 0.81 5.36 -2.76
N TYR A 125 1.67 5.87 -3.64
CA TYR A 125 2.42 7.11 -3.39
C TYR A 125 1.51 8.32 -3.15
N LYS A 126 0.40 8.45 -3.88
CA LYS A 126 -0.58 9.52 -3.62
C LYS A 126 -1.26 9.40 -2.26
N LYS A 127 -1.49 8.19 -1.76
CA LYS A 127 -2.05 7.95 -0.42
C LYS A 127 -1.05 8.38 0.65
N GLU A 128 0.23 8.06 0.47
CA GLU A 128 1.31 8.50 1.37
C GLU A 128 1.50 10.02 1.35
N GLN A 129 1.50 10.65 0.17
CA GLN A 129 1.52 12.12 0.05
C GLN A 129 0.37 12.75 0.83
N LYS A 130 -0.85 12.19 0.73
CA LYS A 130 -2.00 12.68 1.49
C LYS A 130 -1.80 12.53 3.00
N ALA A 131 -1.22 11.43 3.46
CA ALA A 131 -0.94 11.22 4.88
C ALA A 131 0.12 12.21 5.41
N ALA A 132 1.20 12.44 4.65
CA ALA A 132 2.20 13.44 4.98
C ALA A 132 1.60 14.86 5.01
N GLN A 133 0.73 15.20 4.06
CA GLN A 133 0.02 16.48 4.05
C GLN A 133 -0.86 16.69 5.29
N GLN A 134 -1.57 15.64 5.74
CA GLN A 134 -2.36 15.70 6.96
C GLN A 134 -1.48 15.91 8.21
N GLN A 135 -0.26 15.36 8.23
CA GLN A 135 0.69 15.61 9.32
C GLN A 135 1.17 17.06 9.29
N ILE A 136 1.47 17.62 8.11
CA ILE A 136 1.83 19.04 7.95
C ILE A 136 0.71 19.95 8.49
N GLU A 137 -0.55 19.69 8.12
CA GLU A 137 -1.71 20.45 8.62
C GLU A 137 -1.82 20.40 10.15
N SER A 138 -1.60 19.22 10.75
CA SER A 138 -1.63 19.05 12.20
C SER A 138 -0.47 19.77 12.92
N LEU A 139 0.73 19.75 12.33
CA LEU A 139 1.90 20.44 12.87
C LEU A 139 1.72 21.96 12.77
N GLN A 140 1.18 22.45 11.67
CA GLN A 140 0.86 23.88 11.50
C GLN A 140 -0.15 24.35 12.55
N ALA A 141 -1.21 23.58 12.80
CA ALA A 141 -2.17 23.92 13.85
C ALA A 141 -1.53 23.98 15.26
N THR A 142 -0.54 23.11 15.53
CA THR A 142 0.24 23.15 16.78
C THR A 142 1.10 24.41 16.87
N ILE A 143 1.76 24.78 15.77
CA ILE A 143 2.56 26.02 15.70
C ILE A 143 1.67 27.24 15.97
N ASP A 144 0.54 27.36 15.28
CA ASP A 144 -0.37 28.50 15.41
C ASP A 144 -0.86 28.66 16.86
N LEU A 145 -1.25 27.55 17.50
CA LEU A 145 -1.68 27.54 18.90
C LEU A 145 -0.54 27.98 19.83
N ASN A 146 0.66 27.43 19.66
CA ASN A 146 1.80 27.75 20.51
C ASN A 146 2.27 29.20 20.31
N GLU A 147 2.20 29.74 19.10
CA GLU A 147 2.49 31.15 18.83
C GLU A 147 1.47 32.08 19.52
N GLU A 148 0.18 31.72 19.52
CA GLU A 148 -0.85 32.47 20.25
C GLU A 148 -0.62 32.42 21.77
N LEU A 149 -0.27 31.25 22.31
CA LEU A 149 0.04 31.09 23.74
C LEU A 149 1.28 31.89 24.14
N VAL A 150 2.35 31.85 23.34
CA VAL A 150 3.55 32.66 23.57
C VAL A 150 3.20 34.15 23.58
N LYS A 151 2.36 34.61 22.65
CA LYS A 151 1.90 36.00 22.60
C LYS A 151 1.13 36.37 23.88
N LYS A 152 0.14 35.57 24.27
CA LYS A 152 -0.65 35.79 25.50
C LYS A 152 0.23 35.85 26.76
N LEU A 153 1.19 34.93 26.88
CA LEU A 153 2.10 34.90 28.02
C LEU A 153 3.03 36.13 28.04
N LYS A 154 3.53 36.55 26.87
CA LYS A 154 4.33 37.78 26.75
C LYS A 154 3.54 39.03 27.14
N ASP A 155 2.27 39.12 26.76
CA ASP A 155 1.39 40.23 27.12
C ASP A 155 1.09 40.26 28.64
N GLN A 156 1.16 39.11 29.33
CA GLN A 156 0.95 39.00 30.78
C GLN A 156 2.18 39.31 31.63
N LEU A 157 3.39 39.09 31.11
CA LEU A 157 4.66 39.27 31.84
C LEU A 157 4.78 40.61 32.59
N PRO A 158 4.40 41.78 32.03
CA PRO A 158 4.55 43.06 32.70
C PRO A 158 3.72 43.21 33.97
N TYR A 159 2.68 42.39 34.14
CA TYR A 159 1.74 42.47 35.26
C TYR A 159 2.02 41.46 36.38
N GLN A 160 3.06 40.62 36.21
CA GLN A 160 3.41 39.56 37.14
C GLN A 160 4.54 39.97 38.09
N VAL A 161 4.56 39.36 39.27
CA VAL A 161 5.71 39.46 40.19
C VAL A 161 6.88 38.60 39.70
N ALA A 162 8.10 38.88 40.17
CA ALA A 162 9.32 38.26 39.66
C ALA A 162 9.32 36.72 39.68
N GLU A 163 8.71 36.10 40.71
CA GLU A 163 8.59 34.64 40.79
C GLU A 163 7.70 34.07 39.67
N ASP A 164 6.55 34.70 39.42
CA ASP A 164 5.62 34.31 38.36
C ASP A 164 6.19 34.59 36.97
N GLN A 165 6.94 35.67 36.81
CA GLN A 165 7.63 36.01 35.55
C GLN A 165 8.56 34.88 35.12
N LYS A 166 9.39 34.36 36.03
CA LYS A 166 10.31 33.25 35.75
C LYS A 166 9.55 32.00 35.29
N ASN A 167 8.43 31.69 35.92
CA ASN A 167 7.59 30.55 35.53
C ASN A 167 6.97 30.75 34.14
N THR A 168 6.50 31.96 33.85
CA THR A 168 5.94 32.34 32.54
C THR A 168 7.00 32.30 31.44
N GLU A 169 8.21 32.78 31.68
CA GLU A 169 9.35 32.70 30.75
C GLU A 169 9.72 31.25 30.42
N ASN A 170 9.73 30.37 31.42
CA ASN A 170 9.97 28.94 31.18
C ASN A 170 8.91 28.30 30.27
N LYS A 171 7.63 28.68 30.44
CA LYS A 171 6.55 28.21 29.55
C LYS A 171 6.70 28.74 28.14
N ILE A 172 7.05 30.03 27.99
CA ILE A 172 7.34 30.64 26.68
C ILE A 172 8.46 29.86 25.97
N ASN A 173 9.55 29.58 26.67
CA ASN A 173 10.68 28.84 26.11
C ASN A 173 10.26 27.41 25.69
N GLY A 174 9.42 26.75 26.49
CA GLY A 174 8.87 25.43 26.15
C GLY A 174 8.06 25.46 24.85
N TYR A 175 7.10 26.38 24.72
CA TYR A 175 6.31 26.53 23.50
C TYR A 175 7.16 26.93 22.28
N GLN A 176 8.18 27.76 22.47
CA GLN A 176 9.12 28.11 21.39
C GLN A 176 9.93 26.89 20.92
N GLN A 177 10.36 26.03 21.84
CA GLN A 177 11.06 24.79 21.47
C GLN A 177 10.14 23.82 20.73
N GLU A 178 8.87 23.71 21.15
CA GLU A 178 7.86 22.90 20.45
C GLU A 178 7.57 23.42 19.03
N ILE A 179 7.51 24.74 18.85
CA ILE A 179 7.37 25.36 17.52
C ILE A 179 8.54 24.96 16.61
N GLU A 180 9.78 25.11 17.07
CA GLU A 180 10.95 24.78 16.25
C GLU A 180 11.03 23.27 15.94
N THR A 181 10.63 22.42 16.89
CA THR A 181 10.52 20.97 16.67
C THR A 181 9.46 20.67 15.60
N SER A 182 8.29 21.31 15.69
CA SER A 182 7.19 21.12 14.73
C SER A 182 7.58 21.58 13.32
N LYS A 183 8.31 22.71 13.20
CA LYS A 183 8.83 23.18 11.91
C LYS A 183 9.83 22.22 11.28
N ALA A 184 10.73 21.64 12.08
CA ALA A 184 11.67 20.64 11.58
C ALA A 184 10.93 19.41 11.06
N GLN A 185 9.95 18.90 11.81
CA GLN A 185 9.12 17.77 11.39
C GLN A 185 8.29 18.07 10.14
N MET A 186 7.76 19.29 9.98
CA MET A 186 7.06 19.69 8.77
C MET A 186 7.98 19.61 7.54
N LYS A 187 9.22 20.10 7.66
CA LYS A 187 10.20 20.03 6.58
C LYS A 187 10.49 18.58 6.18
N ASP A 188 10.62 17.67 7.16
CA ASP A 188 10.81 16.25 6.87
C ASP A 188 9.62 15.67 6.07
N GLN A 189 8.38 16.07 6.40
CA GLN A 189 7.19 15.66 5.64
C GLN A 189 7.16 16.26 4.23
N GLU A 190 7.57 17.52 4.05
CA GLU A 190 7.69 18.15 2.73
C GLU A 190 8.71 17.42 1.85
N GLU A 191 9.85 17.03 2.42
CA GLU A 191 10.86 16.22 1.71
C GLU A 191 10.32 14.84 1.31
N ILE A 192 9.49 14.21 2.14
CA ILE A 192 8.80 12.95 1.80
C ILE A 192 7.87 13.17 0.60
N ILE A 193 7.03 14.21 0.63
CA ILE A 193 6.11 14.54 -0.47
C ILE A 193 6.87 14.76 -1.78
N GLN A 194 7.99 15.49 -1.73
CA GLN A 194 8.83 15.75 -2.90
C GLN A 194 9.42 14.44 -3.45
N LYS A 195 9.99 13.58 -2.61
CA LYS A 195 10.55 12.28 -3.05
C LYS A 195 9.48 11.39 -3.68
N LEU A 196 8.28 11.35 -3.10
CA LEU A 196 7.15 10.60 -3.67
C LEU A 196 6.73 11.17 -5.02
N GLN A 197 6.72 12.50 -5.17
CA GLN A 197 6.42 13.14 -6.46
C GLN A 197 7.46 12.79 -7.52
N GLU A 198 8.75 12.80 -7.17
CA GLU A 198 9.82 12.39 -8.07
C GLU A 198 9.68 10.92 -8.49
N LYS A 199 9.27 10.02 -7.59
CA LYS A 199 8.97 8.61 -7.94
C LYS A 199 7.81 8.53 -8.94
N ILE A 200 6.71 9.26 -8.71
CA ILE A 200 5.55 9.31 -9.63
C ILE A 200 5.97 9.83 -11.02
N ASP A 201 6.75 10.91 -11.07
CA ASP A 201 7.18 11.51 -12.33
C ASP A 201 8.11 10.61 -13.14
N ARG A 202 8.99 9.85 -12.48
CA ARG A 202 9.84 8.85 -13.13
C ARG A 202 9.02 7.73 -13.74
N ILE A 203 8.09 7.15 -12.97
CA ILE A 203 7.20 6.10 -13.46
C ILE A 203 6.39 6.59 -14.67
N ASN A 204 5.86 7.82 -14.62
CA ASN A 204 5.10 8.33 -15.76
C ASN A 204 5.96 8.62 -17.00
N LYS A 205 7.25 8.96 -16.85
CA LYS A 205 8.17 9.21 -17.96
C LYS A 205 8.70 7.93 -18.62
N GLU A 206 8.93 6.88 -17.84
CA GLU A 206 9.41 5.59 -18.36
C GLU A 206 8.33 4.82 -19.16
N ASN A 207 7.07 5.27 -19.06
CA ASN A 207 5.90 4.64 -19.70
C ASN A 207 5.27 5.50 -20.82
N ILE A 208 5.96 6.53 -21.32
CA ILE A 208 5.63 7.32 -22.52
C ILE A 208 6.64 6.99 -23.62
#